data_AF-W7PZM3-F1
#
_entry.id   AF-W7PZM3-F1
#
_cell.length_a   1.000
_cell.length_b   1.000
_cell.length_c   1.000
_cell.angle_alpha   90.00
_cell.angle_beta   90.00
_cell.angle_gamma   90.00
#
_symmetry.space_group_name_H-M   'P 1'
#
loop_
_entity.id
_entity.type
_entity.pdbx_description
1 polymer ?
#
loop_
_entity_poly.entity_id
_entity_poly.type
_entity_poly.pdbx_seq_one_letter_code
_entity_poly.pdbx_strand_id
1 'polypeptide(L)'
;MNLATLTGRVRLARGEGPWAWLAAGSVALSLLLLGGLLTLIAVRGLGHFWPASMSLVELDDGHVLAGRAVRELPLPESGGTRGGRERLYFTGNRDLHGHVWQWVEVGRIVASDRARELVVMERLQHGDFIGRLVEVRPAGQVSTVSAVDDAAAWEGLQARYPRSMGCVASAMTSCAA
;
A
#
# COMPACT_ATOMS: atom_id res chain seq x y z
N MET A 1 5.25 -12.00 91.56
CA MET A 1 4.34 -12.83 90.76
C MET A 1 4.29 -12.22 89.37
N ASN A 2 4.96 -12.84 88.39
CA ASN A 2 5.14 -12.26 87.05
C ASN A 2 3.92 -12.53 86.17
N LEU A 3 3.29 -11.45 85.68
CA LEU A 3 2.27 -11.45 84.65
C LEU A 3 2.95 -11.50 83.28
N ALA A 4 3.13 -12.70 82.73
CA ALA A 4 3.47 -12.88 81.32
C ALA A 4 2.16 -12.91 80.50
N THR A 5 1.75 -11.76 80.01
CA THR A 5 0.67 -11.61 79.03
C THR A 5 1.11 -12.16 77.68
N LEU A 6 0.61 -13.35 77.35
CA LEU A 6 0.78 -14.01 76.05
C LEU A 6 0.13 -13.15 74.95
N THR A 7 0.93 -12.39 74.22
CA THR A 7 0.50 -11.75 72.97
C THR A 7 0.66 -12.74 71.83
N GLY A 8 -0.38 -13.55 71.61
CA GLY A 8 -0.49 -14.38 70.41
C GLY A 8 -0.67 -13.52 69.17
N ARG A 9 0.40 -13.25 68.43
CA ARG A 9 0.29 -12.68 67.07
C ARG A 9 -0.17 -13.79 66.12
N VAL A 10 -1.45 -13.74 65.74
CA VAL A 10 -1.99 -14.56 64.65
C VAL A 10 -1.30 -14.12 63.35
N ARG A 11 -0.38 -14.94 62.84
CA ARG A 11 0.15 -14.77 61.48
C ARG A 11 -0.87 -15.35 60.50
N LEU A 12 -1.74 -14.50 59.96
CA LEU A 12 -2.54 -14.86 58.80
C LEU A 12 -1.59 -15.10 57.63
N ALA A 13 -1.61 -16.31 57.07
CA ALA A 13 -0.90 -16.63 55.85
C ALA A 13 -1.32 -15.63 54.76
N ARG A 14 -0.34 -14.93 54.19
CA ARG A 14 -0.54 -13.89 53.17
C ARG A 14 -0.80 -14.56 51.82
N GLY A 15 -1.86 -15.36 51.74
CA GLY A 15 -2.38 -15.84 50.47
C GLY A 15 -3.05 -14.68 49.76
N GLU A 16 -2.70 -14.47 48.51
CA GLU A 16 -3.37 -13.50 47.66
C GLU A 16 -4.85 -13.93 47.59
N GLY A 17 -5.74 -13.16 48.22
CA GLY A 17 -7.17 -13.46 48.21
C GLY A 17 -7.73 -13.46 46.77
N PRO A 18 -9.00 -13.87 46.59
CA PRO A 18 -9.63 -13.98 45.26
C PRO A 18 -9.58 -12.69 44.41
N TRP A 19 -9.35 -11.54 45.04
CA TRP A 19 -9.14 -10.24 44.39
C TRP A 19 -7.92 -10.20 43.44
N ALA A 20 -6.84 -10.92 43.74
CA ALA A 20 -5.66 -10.94 42.89
C ALA A 20 -5.94 -11.66 41.56
N TRP A 21 -6.73 -12.74 41.61
CA TRP A 21 -7.19 -13.46 40.42
C TRP A 21 -8.12 -12.62 39.54
N LEU A 22 -9.01 -11.82 40.16
CA LEU A 22 -9.88 -10.90 39.42
C LEU A 22 -9.07 -9.79 38.73
N ALA A 23 -8.05 -9.24 39.41
CA ALA A 23 -7.17 -8.23 38.82
C ALA A 23 -6.36 -8.79 37.65
N ALA A 24 -5.75 -9.97 37.82
CA ALA A 24 -5.02 -10.65 36.76
C ALA A 24 -5.94 -11.00 35.57
N GLY A 25 -7.17 -11.43 35.83
CA GLY A 25 -8.18 -11.70 34.80
C GLY A 25 -8.57 -10.46 33.99
N SER A 26 -8.75 -9.31 34.67
CA SER A 26 -9.04 -8.02 34.00
C SER A 26 -7.89 -7.57 33.09
N VAL A 27 -6.65 -7.69 33.57
CA VAL A 27 -5.46 -7.35 32.77
C VAL A 27 -5.33 -8.29 31.57
N ALA A 28 -5.49 -9.60 31.77
CA ALA A 28 -5.42 -10.59 30.69
C ALA A 28 -6.50 -10.34 29.63
N LEU A 29 -7.74 -10.06 30.06
CA LEU A 29 -8.85 -9.71 29.15
C LEU A 29 -8.56 -8.42 28.38
N SER A 30 -8.00 -7.39 29.03
CA SER A 30 -7.64 -6.13 28.37
C SER A 30 -6.57 -6.33 27.30
N LEU A 31 -5.54 -7.13 27.58
CA LEU A 31 -4.49 -7.47 26.61
C LEU A 31 -5.06 -8.28 25.44
N LEU A 32 -6.00 -9.20 25.71
CA LEU A 32 -6.67 -9.98 24.67
C LEU A 32 -7.50 -9.08 23.75
N LEU A 33 -8.30 -8.17 24.30
CA LEU A 33 -9.09 -7.22 23.52
C LEU A 33 -8.20 -6.26 22.71
N LEU A 34 -7.13 -5.74 23.30
CA LEU A 34 -6.15 -4.91 22.61
C LEU A 34 -5.50 -5.67 21.45
N GLY A 35 -5.01 -6.89 21.69
CA GLY A 35 -4.40 -7.73 20.65
C GLY A 35 -5.39 -8.08 19.54
N GLY A 36 -6.65 -8.37 19.88
CA GLY A 36 -7.73 -8.61 18.94
C GLY A 36 -8.02 -7.38 18.07
N LEU A 37 -8.09 -6.20 18.69
CA LEU A 37 -8.29 -4.94 17.97
C LEU A 37 -7.12 -4.64 17.03
N LEU A 38 -5.87 -4.76 17.50
CA LEU A 38 -4.68 -4.57 16.67
C LEU A 38 -4.64 -5.56 15.49
N THR A 39 -5.00 -6.82 15.72
CA THR A 39 -5.07 -7.85 14.66
C THR A 39 -6.15 -7.50 13.64
N LEU A 40 -7.33 -7.08 14.09
CA LEU A 40 -8.42 -6.67 13.21
C LEU A 40 -8.00 -5.49 12.34
N ILE A 41 -7.38 -4.47 12.94
CA ILE A 41 -6.84 -3.31 12.22
C ILE A 41 -5.76 -3.75 11.26
N ALA A 42 -4.86 -4.65 11.65
CA ALA A 42 -3.78 -5.10 10.78
C ALA A 42 -4.33 -5.81 9.53
N VAL A 43 -5.22 -6.79 9.72
CA VAL A 43 -5.79 -7.57 8.60
C VAL A 43 -6.65 -6.71 7.68
N ARG A 44 -7.45 -5.79 8.22
CA ARG A 44 -8.34 -4.93 7.42
C ARG A 44 -7.62 -3.71 6.84
N GLY A 45 -6.58 -3.22 7.51
CA GLY A 45 -5.91 -1.95 7.22
C GLY A 45 -4.69 -2.09 6.33
N LEU A 46 -3.82 -3.10 6.55
CA LEU A 46 -2.58 -3.23 5.77
C LEU A 46 -2.85 -3.45 4.27
N GLY A 47 -3.95 -4.11 3.92
CA GLY A 47 -4.34 -4.29 2.53
C GLY A 47 -4.73 -2.99 1.81
N HIS A 48 -5.20 -1.96 2.55
CA HIS A 48 -5.57 -0.67 1.96
C HIS A 48 -4.35 0.23 1.70
N PHE A 49 -3.31 0.11 2.53
CA PHE A 49 -2.07 0.86 2.36
C PHE A 49 -1.17 0.30 1.25
N TRP A 50 -1.41 -0.93 0.80
CA TRP A 50 -0.59 -1.49 -0.26
C TRP A 50 -1.03 -0.93 -1.62
N PRO A 51 -0.13 -0.24 -2.36
CA PRO A 51 -0.49 0.35 -3.63
C PRO A 51 -1.00 -0.74 -4.57
N ALA A 52 -2.22 -0.53 -5.09
CA ALA A 52 -2.83 -1.44 -6.04
C ALA A 52 -1.90 -1.63 -7.24
N SER A 53 -1.61 -2.90 -7.57
CA SER A 53 -0.72 -3.27 -8.66
C SER A 53 -1.16 -2.63 -9.97
N MET A 54 -0.28 -1.85 -10.58
CA MET A 54 -0.48 -1.36 -11.94
C MET A 54 -0.34 -2.53 -12.90
N SER A 55 -1.18 -2.54 -13.93
CA SER A 55 -1.19 -3.57 -14.96
C SER A 55 -1.00 -2.92 -16.31
N LEU A 56 -0.15 -3.55 -17.13
CA LEU A 56 -0.07 -3.31 -18.55
C LEU A 56 -1.02 -4.30 -19.23
N VAL A 57 -1.96 -3.78 -20.00
CA VAL A 57 -3.01 -4.56 -20.65
C VAL A 57 -2.86 -4.40 -22.16
N GLU A 58 -2.73 -5.51 -22.86
CA GLU A 58 -2.67 -5.54 -24.33
C GLU A 58 -4.02 -5.99 -24.87
N LEU A 59 -4.61 -5.16 -25.72
CA LEU A 59 -5.87 -5.45 -26.42
C LEU A 59 -5.59 -6.17 -27.74
N ASP A 60 -6.61 -6.88 -28.23
CA ASP A 60 -6.66 -7.53 -29.54
C ASP A 60 -6.35 -6.59 -30.72
N ASP A 61 -6.74 -5.31 -30.62
CA ASP A 61 -6.44 -4.26 -31.60
C ASP A 61 -4.95 -3.80 -31.58
N GLY A 62 -4.11 -4.41 -30.74
CA GLY A 62 -2.70 -4.04 -30.56
C GLY A 62 -2.50 -2.80 -29.68
N HIS A 63 -3.57 -2.25 -29.12
CA HIS A 63 -3.49 -1.13 -28.18
C HIS A 63 -3.01 -1.60 -26.80
N VAL A 64 -1.94 -0.97 -26.31
CA VAL A 64 -1.42 -1.21 -24.97
C VAL A 64 -1.90 -0.12 -24.01
N LEU A 65 -2.54 -0.53 -22.92
CA LEU A 65 -3.05 0.34 -21.87
C LEU A 65 -2.30 0.10 -20.57
N ALA A 66 -1.64 1.14 -20.06
CA ALA A 66 -1.05 1.14 -18.72
C ALA A 66 -2.06 1.75 -17.74
N GLY A 67 -2.47 0.98 -16.73
CA GLY A 67 -3.44 1.49 -15.78
C GLY A 67 -3.71 0.56 -14.60
N ARG A 68 -4.42 1.10 -13.61
CA ARG A 68 -4.90 0.35 -12.45
C ARG A 68 -6.30 -0.17 -12.72
N ALA A 69 -6.52 -1.47 -12.61
CA ALA A 69 -7.86 -2.04 -12.60
C ALA A 69 -8.61 -1.61 -11.33
N VAL A 70 -9.73 -0.91 -11.49
CA VAL A 70 -10.49 -0.35 -10.35
C VAL A 70 -11.76 -1.14 -10.08
N ARG A 71 -12.47 -1.54 -11.13
CA ARG A 71 -13.76 -2.23 -10.99
C ARG A 71 -14.03 -3.12 -12.20
N GLU A 72 -14.74 -4.21 -11.99
CA GLU A 72 -15.28 -5.04 -13.06
C GLU A 72 -16.80 -5.13 -12.89
N LEU A 73 -17.53 -4.86 -13.97
CA LEU A 73 -18.99 -4.92 -13.99
C LEU A 73 -19.44 -5.92 -15.07
N PRO A 74 -20.52 -6.68 -14.82
CA PRO A 74 -21.21 -7.40 -15.88
C PRO A 74 -21.87 -6.40 -16.83
N LEU A 75 -21.78 -6.67 -18.14
CA LEU A 75 -22.45 -5.85 -19.14
C LEU A 75 -23.96 -6.06 -19.04
N PRO A 76 -24.78 -5.00 -19.03
CA PRO A 76 -26.21 -5.17 -19.24
C PRO A 76 -26.43 -5.76 -20.64
N GLU A 77 -27.27 -6.80 -20.74
CA GLU A 77 -27.61 -7.40 -22.03
C GLU A 77 -28.48 -6.42 -22.84
N SER A 78 -27.83 -5.49 -23.53
CA SER A 78 -28.48 -4.62 -24.52
C SER A 78 -28.09 -5.08 -25.92
N GLY A 79 -29.01 -5.77 -26.62
CA GLY A 79 -28.89 -5.99 -28.06
C GLY A 79 -28.40 -7.37 -28.52
N GLY A 80 -28.47 -8.42 -27.70
CA GLY A 80 -28.31 -9.81 -28.17
C GLY A 80 -26.87 -10.34 -28.28
N THR A 81 -25.87 -9.54 -27.88
CA THR A 81 -24.49 -10.04 -27.71
C THR A 81 -24.35 -10.64 -26.31
N ARG A 82 -23.86 -11.88 -26.23
CA ARG A 82 -23.69 -12.67 -24.99
C ARG A 82 -23.10 -11.82 -23.87
N GLY A 83 -23.71 -11.88 -22.67
CA GLY A 83 -23.25 -11.21 -21.46
C GLY A 83 -21.73 -11.23 -21.29
N GLY A 84 -21.11 -10.07 -21.46
CA GLY A 84 -19.68 -9.85 -21.27
C GLY A 84 -19.36 -9.28 -19.89
N ARG A 85 -18.07 -9.16 -19.57
CA ARG A 85 -17.58 -8.39 -18.42
C ARG A 85 -16.77 -7.23 -18.95
N GLU A 86 -16.98 -6.04 -18.41
CA GLU A 86 -16.14 -4.87 -18.66
C GLU A 86 -15.35 -4.55 -17.40
N ARG A 87 -14.09 -4.19 -17.60
CA ARG A 87 -13.19 -3.77 -16.53
C ARG A 87 -12.83 -2.30 -16.74
N LEU A 88 -13.04 -1.51 -15.69
CA LEU A 88 -12.68 -0.11 -15.62
C LEU A 88 -11.22 0.03 -15.22
N TYR A 89 -10.45 0.67 -16.09
CA TYR A 89 -9.05 1.01 -15.85
C TYR A 89 -8.90 2.52 -15.61
N PHE A 90 -8.09 2.85 -14.60
CA PHE A 90 -7.60 4.21 -14.37
C PHE A 90 -6.21 4.34 -15.00
N THR A 91 -6.09 5.18 -16.03
CA THR A 91 -4.85 5.38 -16.79
C THR A 91 -4.12 6.67 -16.42
N GLY A 92 -4.81 7.66 -15.83
CA GLY A 92 -4.25 8.98 -15.49
C GLY A 92 -3.90 9.87 -16.71
N ASN A 93 -3.65 9.29 -17.87
CA ASN A 93 -3.10 9.93 -19.07
C ASN A 93 -4.12 10.75 -19.87
N ARG A 94 -4.73 11.78 -19.24
CA ARG A 94 -5.73 12.65 -19.87
C ARG A 94 -5.24 13.32 -21.14
N ASP A 95 -3.96 13.69 -21.24
CA ASP A 95 -3.46 14.45 -22.41
C ASP A 95 -3.28 13.58 -23.65
N LEU A 96 -3.07 12.27 -23.47
CA LEU A 96 -2.89 11.32 -24.57
C LEU A 96 -4.24 10.85 -25.12
N HIS A 97 -5.19 10.58 -24.22
CA HIS A 97 -6.45 9.93 -24.59
C HIS A 97 -7.68 10.83 -24.41
N GLY A 98 -7.53 12.00 -23.77
CA GLY A 98 -8.65 12.91 -23.43
C GLY A 98 -9.42 12.51 -22.17
N HIS A 99 -9.20 11.30 -21.65
CA HIS A 99 -9.88 10.74 -20.49
C HIS A 99 -8.90 9.99 -19.59
N VAL A 100 -9.23 9.90 -18.29
CA VAL A 100 -8.43 9.18 -17.28
C VAL A 100 -9.00 7.82 -16.91
N TRP A 101 -10.21 7.53 -17.39
CA TRP A 101 -10.99 6.33 -17.14
C TRP A 101 -11.31 5.69 -18.48
N GLN A 102 -11.03 4.39 -18.61
CA GLN A 102 -11.35 3.64 -19.82
C GLN A 102 -12.01 2.31 -19.44
N TRP A 103 -13.17 2.05 -20.03
CA TRP A 103 -13.82 0.75 -19.97
C TRP A 103 -13.23 -0.16 -21.05
N VAL A 104 -12.83 -1.36 -20.65
CA VAL A 104 -12.27 -2.37 -21.55
C VAL A 104 -13.05 -3.67 -21.37
N GLU A 105 -13.57 -4.21 -22.45
CA GLU A 105 -14.18 -5.54 -22.45
C GLU A 105 -13.13 -6.60 -22.10
N VAL A 106 -13.41 -7.44 -21.10
CA VAL A 106 -12.47 -8.48 -20.65
C VAL A 106 -12.14 -9.48 -21.76
N GLY A 107 -13.06 -9.69 -22.71
CA GLY A 107 -12.85 -10.56 -23.87
C GLY A 107 -11.83 -10.04 -24.89
N ARG A 108 -11.54 -8.74 -24.89
CA ARG A 108 -10.52 -8.12 -25.77
C ARG A 108 -9.12 -8.15 -25.19
N ILE A 109 -8.97 -8.53 -23.92
CA ILE A 109 -7.67 -8.55 -23.24
C ILE A 109 -6.93 -9.81 -23.67
N VAL A 110 -5.89 -9.63 -24.49
CA VAL A 110 -5.04 -10.72 -24.97
C VAL A 110 -3.96 -11.06 -23.95
N ALA A 111 -3.39 -10.04 -23.31
CA ALA A 111 -2.40 -10.21 -22.25
C ALA A 111 -2.58 -9.15 -21.16
N SER A 112 -2.30 -9.55 -19.92
CA SER A 112 -2.21 -8.62 -18.80
C SER A 112 -0.99 -8.95 -17.96
N ASP A 113 -0.06 -8.01 -17.83
CA ASP A 113 1.14 -8.19 -17.01
C ASP A 113 1.23 -7.13 -15.91
N ARG A 114 1.80 -7.52 -14.76
CA ARG A 114 2.14 -6.60 -13.67
C ARG A 114 3.52 -6.00 -13.93
N ALA A 115 3.54 -4.97 -14.78
CA ALA A 115 4.73 -4.20 -15.08
C ALA A 115 5.28 -3.53 -13.79
N ARG A 116 6.50 -3.90 -13.39
CA ARG A 116 7.21 -3.33 -12.22
C ARG A 116 7.93 -2.03 -12.55
N GLU A 117 8.13 -1.78 -13.83
CA GLU A 117 8.85 -0.66 -14.43
C GLU A 117 7.96 0.56 -14.68
N LEU A 118 6.65 0.47 -14.39
CA LEU A 118 5.75 1.60 -14.49
C LEU A 118 6.03 2.62 -13.37
N VAL A 119 6.17 3.88 -13.80
CA VAL A 119 6.34 5.03 -12.93
C VAL A 119 5.06 5.87 -12.96
N VAL A 120 4.63 6.31 -11.78
CA VAL A 120 3.58 7.32 -11.65
C VAL A 120 4.24 8.65 -11.34
N MET A 121 3.97 9.64 -12.19
CA MET A 121 4.42 11.01 -12.00
C MET A 121 3.21 11.90 -11.77
N GLU A 122 3.21 12.65 -10.67
CA GLU A 122 2.21 13.69 -10.44
C GLU A 122 2.61 14.94 -11.24
N ARG A 123 1.67 15.47 -12.02
CA ARG A 123 1.87 16.68 -12.80
C ARG A 123 1.03 17.80 -12.21
N LEU A 124 1.58 19.02 -12.26
CA LEU A 124 0.90 20.23 -11.79
C LEU A 124 -0.43 20.48 -12.53
N GLN A 125 -0.53 20.01 -13.77
CA GLN A 125 -1.73 20.07 -14.59
C GLN A 125 -2.12 18.66 -15.00
N HIS A 126 -3.41 18.34 -14.95
CA HIS A 126 -3.99 17.05 -15.34
C HIS A 126 -3.62 15.83 -14.47
N GLY A 127 -2.98 16.04 -13.31
CA GLY A 127 -2.78 15.02 -12.28
C GLY A 127 -1.80 13.90 -12.68
N ASP A 128 -2.10 12.69 -12.24
CA ASP A 128 -1.26 11.50 -12.42
C ASP A 128 -0.95 11.20 -13.89
N PHE A 129 0.30 10.84 -14.17
CA PHE A 129 0.75 10.26 -15.42
C PHE A 129 1.31 8.87 -15.16
N ILE A 130 0.89 7.88 -15.94
CA ILE A 130 1.34 6.49 -15.82
C ILE A 130 2.09 6.14 -17.09
N GLY A 131 3.35 5.75 -16.96
CA GLY A 131 4.16 5.32 -18.09
C GLY A 131 5.48 4.70 -17.67
N ARG A 132 6.30 4.33 -18.65
CA ARG A 132 7.66 3.83 -18.43
C ARG A 132 8.66 4.97 -18.53
N LEU A 133 9.62 5.01 -17.60
CA LEU A 133 10.70 5.98 -17.65
C LEU A 133 11.73 5.55 -18.70
N VAL A 134 11.81 6.31 -19.79
CA VAL A 134 12.73 6.04 -20.90
C VAL A 134 14.02 6.84 -20.74
N GLU A 135 13.93 8.10 -20.32
CA GLU A 135 15.10 8.98 -20.23
C GLU A 135 14.79 10.21 -19.36
N VAL A 136 15.81 10.73 -18.67
CA VAL A 136 15.76 12.01 -17.96
C VAL A 136 16.74 12.98 -18.60
N ARG A 137 16.23 14.10 -19.12
CA ARG A 137 17.05 15.15 -19.74
C ARG A 137 16.72 16.55 -19.25
N PRO A 138 17.67 17.50 -19.33
CA PRO A 138 17.38 18.92 -19.20
C PRO A 138 16.38 19.38 -20.29
N ALA A 139 15.53 20.35 -19.94
CA ALA A 139 14.61 20.96 -20.89
C ALA A 139 15.40 21.58 -22.07
N GLY A 140 15.02 21.23 -23.30
CA GLY A 140 15.60 21.80 -24.53
C GLY A 140 16.65 20.95 -25.26
N GLN A 141 16.96 19.73 -24.80
CA GLN A 141 17.79 18.78 -25.56
C GLN A 141 16.92 17.76 -26.32
N VAL A 142 17.28 17.44 -27.56
CA VAL A 142 16.57 16.46 -28.41
C VAL A 142 17.25 15.10 -28.30
N SER A 143 16.47 14.02 -28.20
CA SER A 143 16.96 12.64 -28.06
C SER A 143 17.29 11.97 -29.39
N THR A 144 18.28 11.09 -29.33
CA THR A 144 18.43 9.93 -30.22
C THR A 144 18.51 8.69 -29.31
N VAL A 145 17.35 8.20 -28.85
CA VAL A 145 17.33 7.07 -27.90
C VAL A 145 17.51 5.76 -28.65
N SER A 146 18.53 4.99 -28.28
CA SER A 146 18.68 3.57 -28.58
C SER A 146 18.97 2.82 -27.29
N ALA A 147 18.17 1.79 -27.01
CA ALA A 147 18.25 0.87 -25.86
C ALA A 147 18.37 1.55 -24.48
N VAL A 148 17.24 1.66 -23.79
CA VAL A 148 17.19 2.19 -22.42
C VAL A 148 17.46 1.09 -21.42
N ASP A 149 18.43 1.33 -20.54
CA ASP A 149 18.54 0.63 -19.26
C ASP A 149 17.68 1.38 -18.22
N ASP A 150 16.60 0.74 -17.79
CA ASP A 150 15.63 1.30 -16.83
C ASP A 150 16.33 1.70 -15.51
N ALA A 151 17.38 0.98 -15.11
CA ALA A 151 18.13 1.29 -13.89
C ALA A 151 18.93 2.60 -14.03
N ALA A 152 19.61 2.78 -15.17
CA ALA A 152 20.37 3.99 -15.45
C ALA A 152 19.48 5.24 -15.56
N ALA A 153 18.30 5.10 -16.17
CA ALA A 153 17.30 6.19 -16.22
C ALA A 153 16.80 6.57 -14.82
N TRP A 154 16.59 5.58 -13.95
CA TRP A 154 16.15 5.77 -12.57
C TRP A 154 17.22 6.42 -11.70
N GLU A 155 18.48 6.01 -11.82
CA GLU A 155 19.61 6.65 -11.12
C GLU A 155 19.78 8.11 -11.55
N GLY A 156 19.68 8.40 -12.85
CA GLY A 156 19.70 9.77 -13.37
C GLY A 156 18.58 10.66 -12.82
N LEU A 157 17.38 10.10 -12.64
CA LEU A 157 16.27 10.79 -11.99
C LEU A 157 16.59 11.11 -10.53
N GLN A 158 17.06 10.12 -9.76
CA GLN A 158 17.37 10.27 -8.34
C GLN A 158 18.50 11.26 -8.08
N ALA A 159 19.54 11.24 -8.91
CA ALA A 159 20.66 12.18 -8.82
C ALA A 159 20.20 13.64 -9.00
N ARG A 160 19.16 13.86 -9.81
CA ARG A 160 18.63 15.19 -10.11
C ARG A 160 17.59 15.68 -9.11
N TYR A 161 16.87 14.75 -8.49
CA TYR A 161 15.92 15.01 -7.41
C TYR A 161 16.35 14.26 -6.15
N PRO A 162 17.41 14.71 -5.45
CA PRO A 162 17.77 14.12 -4.17
C PRO A 162 16.57 14.28 -3.24
N ARG A 163 15.89 13.15 -2.97
CA ARG A 163 14.69 13.13 -2.14
C ARG A 163 15.02 13.77 -0.80
N SER A 164 14.22 14.72 -0.36
CA SER A 164 14.15 15.21 1.03
C SER A 164 13.63 14.16 2.02
N MET A 165 13.66 12.86 1.67
CA MET A 165 13.26 11.73 2.55
C MET A 165 14.38 11.31 3.51
N GLY A 166 15.20 12.25 3.96
CA GLY A 166 16.36 12.03 4.82
C GLY A 166 16.15 12.30 6.32
N CYS A 167 14.93 12.52 6.80
CA CYS A 167 14.71 12.93 8.21
C CYS A 167 13.76 12.05 9.05
N VAL A 168 13.36 10.86 8.60
CA VAL A 168 12.48 9.98 9.41
C VAL A 168 13.13 8.65 9.84
N ALA A 169 14.30 8.27 9.30
CA ALA A 169 14.94 6.98 9.61
C ALA A 169 16.26 7.06 10.41
N SER A 170 16.83 8.26 10.62
CA SER A 170 18.04 8.45 11.45
C SER A 170 17.73 9.19 12.74
N ALA A 171 16.88 8.59 13.58
CA ALA A 171 16.73 9.00 14.98
C ALA A 171 16.75 7.77 15.89
N MET A 172 17.61 6.80 15.59
CA MET A 172 17.90 5.67 16.48
C MET A 172 19.12 4.94 15.93
N THR A 173 20.31 5.52 16.08
CA THR A 173 21.59 4.83 16.35
C THR A 173 22.72 5.87 16.32
N SER A 174 23.22 6.20 17.52
CA SER A 174 24.62 6.55 17.76
C SER A 174 25.19 7.86 17.17
N CYS A 175 24.97 8.98 17.87
CA CYS A 175 26.06 9.92 18.13
C CYS A 175 26.67 9.55 19.49
N ALA A 176 27.70 8.70 19.44
CA ALA A 176 28.62 8.46 20.54
C ALA A 176 30.03 8.48 19.95
N ALA A 177 30.65 9.67 19.99
CA ALA A 177 32.08 9.90 20.12
C ALA A 177 32.26 11.35 20.62
#